data_AF-A0A6P3VV93-F1
#
_entry.id   AF-A0A6P3VV93-F1
#
_cell.length_a   1.000
_cell.length_b   1.000
_cell.length_c   1.000
_cell.angle_alpha   90.00
_cell.angle_beta   90.00
_cell.angle_gamma   90.00
#
_symmetry.space_group_name_H-M   'P 1'
#
loop_
_entity.id
_entity.type
_entity.pdbx_description
1 polymer ?
#
loop_
_entity_poly.entity_id
_entity_poly.type
_entity_poly.pdbx_seq_one_letter_code
_entity_poly.pdbx_strand_id
1 'polypeptide(L)'
;MKNMKNGKFNKESKHRPGSKKREPKRIVMFDDKNREEYLTGFHKRKIERRKAAVEEIKQKMKEEQKRVREERHKEYLRMLIERKEALDEADELEDVITGTTESQQYDHPNHTVTVTTISDLDLTRAHLLGGDTNQDEEDNDAEDHTEDNDTSLPKKSLPKKSGNPLLSKKIKSLSSSLNKLNKQSQKKKRKGKQEDKGTGRSNLTGSNNKRSLGRTTKTQRRRQTGGGRNRGNLDRD
;
A
#
# COMPACT_ATOMS: atom_id res chain seq x y z
N MET A 1 67.77 -19.68 43.18
CA MET A 1 67.20 -20.83 43.91
C MET A 1 66.13 -20.32 44.90
N LYS A 2 64.90 -20.83 44.77
CA LYS A 2 63.94 -21.20 45.83
C LYS A 2 63.74 -20.25 47.03
N ASN A 3 62.53 -19.68 47.19
CA ASN A 3 61.46 -20.36 47.94
C ASN A 3 60.14 -19.56 47.99
N MET A 4 59.05 -20.26 47.67
CA MET A 4 57.65 -19.87 47.85
C MET A 4 57.24 -20.05 49.32
N LYS A 5 56.40 -19.16 49.87
CA LYS A 5 55.48 -19.50 50.97
C LYS A 5 54.12 -18.84 50.77
N ASN A 6 53.17 -19.70 50.40
CA ASN A 6 51.74 -19.44 50.30
C ASN A 6 51.15 -19.21 51.69
N GLY A 7 50.71 -17.98 51.96
CA GLY A 7 49.89 -17.66 53.14
C GLY A 7 48.42 -17.93 52.87
N LYS A 8 47.99 -19.18 53.06
CA LYS A 8 46.56 -19.53 53.11
C LYS A 8 45.92 -18.84 54.32
N PHE A 9 45.14 -17.78 54.10
CA PHE A 9 44.18 -17.31 55.10
C PHE A 9 42.81 -17.93 54.81
N ASN A 10 42.63 -19.19 55.22
CA ASN A 10 41.29 -19.70 55.49
C ASN A 10 40.80 -19.02 56.77
N LYS A 11 40.06 -17.92 56.62
CA LYS A 11 39.19 -17.40 57.67
C LYS A 11 37.79 -17.94 57.39
N GLU A 12 37.54 -19.17 57.82
CA GLU A 12 36.18 -19.66 58.01
C GLU A 12 35.53 -18.82 59.10
N SER A 13 34.84 -17.76 58.70
CA SER A 13 34.01 -16.98 59.59
C SER A 13 32.86 -17.88 60.05
N LYS A 14 32.85 -18.28 61.32
CA LYS A 14 31.75 -19.03 61.94
C LYS A 14 30.45 -18.21 61.78
N HIS A 15 29.60 -18.57 60.83
CA HIS A 15 28.31 -17.93 60.63
C HIS A 15 27.36 -18.38 61.76
N ARG A 16 26.73 -17.42 62.46
CA ARG A 16 25.67 -17.72 63.43
C ARG A 16 24.45 -18.28 62.68
N PRO A 17 23.90 -19.45 63.06
CA PRO A 17 22.71 -20.00 62.43
C PRO A 17 21.53 -19.06 62.74
N GLY A 18 20.99 -18.41 61.70
CA GLY A 18 19.90 -17.43 61.84
C GLY A 18 20.18 -16.07 61.19
N SER A 19 21.44 -15.76 60.84
CA SER A 19 21.74 -14.57 60.03
C SER A 19 21.53 -14.87 58.54
N LYS A 20 20.29 -14.71 58.06
CA LYS A 20 20.01 -14.70 56.61
C LYS A 20 20.95 -13.68 55.97
N LYS A 21 21.77 -14.11 55.00
CA LYS A 21 22.66 -13.23 54.24
C LYS A 21 21.81 -12.13 53.61
N ARG A 22 21.82 -10.92 54.19
CA ARG A 22 21.15 -9.77 53.57
C ARG A 22 21.86 -9.51 52.26
N GLU A 23 21.11 -9.50 51.16
CA GLU A 23 21.69 -9.15 49.87
C GLU A 23 22.35 -7.77 49.96
N PRO A 24 23.55 -7.59 49.39
CA PRO A 24 24.21 -6.31 49.41
C PRO A 24 23.32 -5.29 48.69
N LYS A 25 23.23 -4.07 49.25
CA LYS A 25 22.46 -2.98 48.65
C LYS A 25 22.94 -2.77 47.22
N ARG A 26 22.02 -2.83 46.25
CA ARG A 26 22.32 -2.56 44.83
C ARG A 26 22.59 -1.07 44.65
N ILE A 27 23.86 -0.70 44.51
CA ILE A 27 24.25 0.69 44.24
C ILE A 27 24.00 0.93 42.74
N VAL A 28 23.03 1.79 42.42
CA VAL A 28 22.80 2.26 41.05
C VAL A 28 23.72 3.46 40.82
N MET A 29 24.85 3.23 40.16
CA MET A 29 25.70 4.29 39.67
C MET A 29 25.36 4.54 38.20
N PHE A 30 25.25 5.81 37.83
CA PHE A 30 25.12 6.20 36.43
C PHE A 30 26.50 6.35 35.84
N ASP A 31 26.71 5.81 34.64
CA ASP A 31 27.88 6.15 33.85
C ASP A 31 27.78 7.61 33.41
N ASP A 32 28.76 8.41 33.78
CA ASP A 32 28.77 9.85 33.49
C ASP A 32 28.71 10.14 31.98
N LYS A 33 29.34 9.30 31.15
CA LYS A 33 29.27 9.41 29.68
C LYS A 33 27.85 9.20 29.14
N ASN A 34 27.15 8.19 29.65
CA ASN A 34 25.76 7.92 29.26
C ASN A 34 24.84 9.02 29.78
N ARG A 35 25.13 9.59 30.95
CA ARG A 35 24.43 10.74 31.52
C ARG A 35 24.62 11.99 30.65
N GLU A 36 25.84 12.26 30.20
CA GLU A 36 26.15 13.38 29.30
C GLU A 36 25.45 13.22 27.95
N GLU A 37 25.49 12.04 27.34
CA GLU A 37 24.77 11.77 26.09
C GLU A 37 23.25 11.85 26.29
N TYR A 38 22.73 11.40 27.42
CA TYR A 38 21.32 11.58 27.74
C TYR A 38 20.95 13.05 27.87
N LEU A 39 21.75 13.87 28.56
CA LEU A 39 21.45 15.28 28.78
C LEU A 39 21.69 16.15 27.54
N THR A 40 22.67 15.86 26.69
CA THR A 40 22.97 16.67 25.51
C THR A 40 22.33 16.12 24.23
N GLY A 41 22.05 14.82 24.18
CA GLY A 41 21.57 14.08 23.01
C GLY A 41 20.08 14.23 22.67
N PHE A 42 19.38 15.27 23.13
CA PHE A 42 17.96 15.47 22.82
C PHE A 42 17.68 15.56 21.32
N HIS A 43 18.59 16.17 20.55
CA HIS A 43 18.47 16.24 19.09
C HIS A 43 18.60 14.85 18.45
N LYS A 44 19.56 14.04 18.90
CA LYS A 44 19.73 12.64 18.47
C LYS A 44 18.45 11.83 18.71
N ARG A 45 17.92 11.85 19.94
CA ARG A 45 16.65 11.16 20.29
C ARG A 45 15.44 11.67 19.51
N LYS A 46 15.41 12.96 19.16
CA LYS A 46 14.33 13.53 18.34
C LYS A 46 14.43 13.01 16.90
N ILE A 47 15.62 12.91 16.35
CA ILE A 47 15.84 12.33 15.02
C ILE A 47 15.53 10.84 15.03
N GLU A 48 16.01 10.10 16.02
CA GLU A 48 15.76 8.65 16.17
C GLU A 48 14.26 8.36 16.22
N ARG A 49 13.50 9.07 17.05
CA ARG A 49 12.03 8.91 17.11
C ARG A 49 11.36 9.21 15.76
N ARG A 50 11.81 10.25 15.05
CA ARG A 50 11.29 10.56 13.71
C ARG A 50 11.63 9.47 12.69
N LYS A 51 12.86 8.95 12.74
CA LYS A 51 13.35 7.89 11.87
C LYS A 51 12.57 6.60 12.12
N ALA A 52 12.42 6.20 13.38
CA ALA A 52 11.63 5.03 13.79
C ALA A 52 10.18 5.12 13.30
N ALA A 53 9.51 6.26 13.49
CA ALA A 53 8.15 6.44 13.00
C ALA A 53 8.04 6.34 11.47
N VAL A 54 9.04 6.87 10.74
CA VAL A 54 9.08 6.75 9.27
C VAL A 54 9.34 5.32 8.82
N GLU A 55 10.22 4.60 9.51
CA GLU A 55 10.53 3.19 9.23
C GLU A 55 9.33 2.28 9.50
N GLU A 56 8.60 2.50 10.61
CA GLU A 56 7.37 1.76 10.93
C GLU A 56 6.30 1.98 9.86
N ILE A 57 6.08 3.23 9.43
CA ILE A 57 5.13 3.54 8.34
C ILE A 57 5.56 2.83 7.05
N LYS A 58 6.86 2.85 6.72
CA LYS A 58 7.39 2.19 5.52
C LYS A 58 7.23 0.68 5.58
N GLN A 59 7.41 0.05 6.74
CA GLN A 59 7.19 -1.39 6.94
C GLN A 59 5.73 -1.74 6.72
N LYS A 60 4.79 -1.03 7.35
CA LYS A 60 3.34 -1.24 7.15
C LYS A 60 2.93 -1.12 5.69
N MET A 61 3.45 -0.12 4.97
CA MET A 61 3.18 0.05 3.53
C MET A 61 3.71 -1.13 2.69
N LYS A 62 4.86 -1.70 3.04
CA LYS A 62 5.44 -2.84 2.32
C LYS A 62 4.67 -4.13 2.61
N GLU A 63 4.28 -4.34 3.86
CA GLU A 63 3.47 -5.49 4.28
C GLU A 63 2.13 -5.49 3.55
N GLU A 64 1.47 -4.33 3.47
CA GLU A 64 0.22 -4.19 2.73
C GLU A 64 0.39 -4.49 1.23
N GLN A 65 1.45 -3.96 0.60
CA GLN A 65 1.75 -4.28 -0.81
C GLN A 65 2.04 -5.76 -1.03
N LYS A 66 2.73 -6.40 -0.09
CA LYS A 66 3.03 -7.83 -0.14
C LYS A 66 1.74 -8.64 -0.02
N ARG A 67 0.87 -8.29 0.93
CA ARG A 67 -0.43 -8.93 1.15
C ARG A 67 -1.32 -8.85 -0.09
N VAL A 68 -1.48 -7.66 -0.67
CA VAL A 68 -2.26 -7.47 -1.91
C VAL A 68 -1.71 -8.31 -3.06
N ARG A 69 -0.38 -8.40 -3.19
CA ARG A 69 0.25 -9.23 -4.23
C ARG A 69 0.00 -10.73 -3.99
N GLU A 70 0.08 -11.19 -2.75
CA GLU A 70 -0.16 -12.58 -2.39
C GLU A 70 -1.63 -12.97 -2.57
N GLU A 71 -2.58 -12.09 -2.18
CA GLU A 71 -4.01 -12.31 -2.39
C GLU A 71 -4.33 -12.42 -3.89
N ARG A 72 -3.82 -11.49 -4.71
CA ARG A 72 -3.96 -11.55 -6.16
C ARG A 72 -3.33 -12.82 -6.76
N HIS A 73 -2.17 -13.25 -6.26
CA HIS A 73 -1.51 -14.45 -6.73
C HIS A 73 -2.30 -15.72 -6.36
N LYS A 74 -2.82 -15.79 -5.14
CA LYS A 74 -3.69 -16.90 -4.70
C LYS A 74 -4.99 -16.96 -5.49
N GLU A 75 -5.59 -15.83 -5.78
CA GLU A 75 -6.78 -15.75 -6.64
C GLU A 75 -6.47 -16.22 -8.06
N TYR A 76 -5.35 -15.77 -8.63
CA TYR A 76 -4.90 -16.26 -9.94
C TYR A 76 -4.67 -17.79 -9.95
N LEU A 77 -4.04 -18.33 -8.91
CA LEU A 77 -3.85 -19.77 -8.78
C LEU A 77 -5.18 -20.51 -8.62
N ARG A 78 -6.14 -19.95 -7.87
CA ARG A 78 -7.49 -20.54 -7.75
C ARG A 78 -8.19 -20.61 -9.10
N MET A 79 -8.17 -19.54 -9.90
CA MET A 79 -8.74 -19.55 -11.24
C MET A 79 -8.12 -20.62 -12.14
N LEU A 80 -6.80 -20.86 -12.02
CA LEU A 80 -6.13 -21.92 -12.77
C LEU A 80 -6.53 -23.32 -12.28
N ILE A 81 -6.69 -23.49 -10.97
CA ILE A 81 -7.14 -24.75 -10.37
C ILE A 81 -8.59 -25.04 -10.79
N GLU A 82 -9.49 -24.07 -10.65
CA GLU A 82 -10.90 -24.18 -11.06
C GLU A 82 -11.02 -24.54 -12.55
N ARG A 83 -10.22 -23.91 -13.42
CA ARG A 83 -10.21 -24.26 -14.84
C ARG A 83 -9.73 -25.69 -15.08
N LYS A 84 -8.74 -26.15 -14.32
CA LYS A 84 -8.23 -27.51 -14.45
C LYS A 84 -9.25 -28.53 -13.92
N GLU A 85 -9.83 -28.27 -12.75
CA GLU A 85 -10.89 -29.11 -12.18
C GLU A 85 -12.08 -29.23 -13.13
N ALA A 86 -12.47 -28.14 -13.81
CA ALA A 86 -13.54 -28.19 -14.81
C ALA A 86 -13.19 -29.02 -16.06
N LEU A 87 -11.90 -29.09 -16.44
CA LEU A 87 -11.45 -29.96 -17.51
C LEU A 87 -11.43 -31.42 -17.05
N ASP A 88 -10.89 -31.68 -15.86
CA ASP A 88 -10.85 -33.02 -15.27
C ASP A 88 -12.29 -33.56 -15.07
N GLU A 89 -13.26 -32.74 -14.65
CA GLU A 89 -14.69 -33.11 -14.54
C GLU A 89 -15.35 -33.40 -15.91
N ALA A 90 -14.95 -32.68 -16.96
CA ALA A 90 -15.46 -32.93 -18.31
C ALA A 90 -14.95 -34.28 -18.84
N ASP A 91 -13.67 -34.59 -18.61
CA ASP A 91 -13.06 -35.88 -18.98
C ASP A 91 -13.73 -37.03 -18.22
N GLU A 92 -13.99 -36.88 -16.91
CA GLU A 92 -14.74 -37.86 -16.10
C GLU A 92 -16.16 -38.09 -16.65
N LEU A 93 -16.85 -37.04 -17.10
CA LEU A 93 -18.18 -37.15 -17.68
C LEU A 93 -18.14 -37.88 -19.04
N GLU A 94 -17.15 -37.61 -19.87
CA GLU A 94 -16.93 -38.32 -21.14
C GLU A 94 -16.67 -39.81 -20.90
N ASP A 95 -15.83 -40.16 -19.92
CA ASP A 95 -15.56 -41.54 -19.53
C ASP A 95 -16.82 -42.26 -19.02
N VAL A 96 -17.68 -41.58 -18.25
CA VAL A 96 -18.97 -42.14 -17.80
C VAL A 96 -19.92 -42.32 -18.96
N ILE A 97 -20.02 -41.34 -19.87
CA ILE A 97 -20.86 -41.44 -21.06
C ILE A 97 -20.37 -42.60 -21.93
N THR A 98 -19.10 -42.65 -22.27
CA THR A 98 -18.53 -43.71 -23.13
C THR A 98 -18.56 -45.09 -22.46
N GLY A 99 -18.41 -45.17 -21.14
CA GLY A 99 -18.49 -46.41 -20.37
C GLY A 99 -19.91 -46.96 -20.20
N THR A 100 -20.93 -46.09 -20.17
CA THR A 100 -22.35 -46.49 -20.02
C THR A 100 -23.08 -46.60 -21.35
N THR A 101 -22.60 -45.91 -22.38
CA THR A 101 -23.26 -45.84 -23.68
C THR A 101 -22.83 -47.02 -24.54
N GLU A 102 -23.77 -47.93 -24.79
CA GLU A 102 -23.58 -49.00 -25.76
C GLU A 102 -23.50 -48.39 -27.17
N SER A 103 -22.30 -48.40 -27.76
CA SER A 103 -22.10 -48.00 -29.15
C SER A 103 -22.09 -49.24 -30.02
N GLN A 104 -23.04 -49.31 -30.97
CA GLN A 104 -23.15 -50.41 -31.91
C GLN A 104 -22.71 -49.92 -33.30
N GLN A 105 -21.65 -50.52 -33.81
CA GLN A 105 -21.11 -50.22 -35.13
C GLN A 105 -21.73 -51.16 -36.16
N TYR A 106 -22.43 -50.59 -37.14
CA TYR A 106 -23.10 -51.32 -38.22
C TYR A 106 -22.39 -51.06 -39.54
N ASP A 107 -21.81 -52.12 -40.10
CA ASP A 107 -21.09 -52.03 -41.36
C ASP A 107 -22.06 -52.20 -42.54
N HIS A 108 -22.15 -51.17 -43.39
CA HIS A 108 -22.97 -51.16 -44.58
C HIS A 108 -22.06 -51.19 -45.82
N PRO A 109 -22.51 -51.71 -46.97
CA PRO A 109 -21.65 -52.02 -48.11
C PRO A 109 -20.84 -50.85 -48.70
N ASN A 110 -21.20 -49.59 -48.42
CA ASN A 110 -20.48 -48.40 -48.88
C ASN A 110 -20.08 -47.42 -47.76
N HIS A 111 -20.38 -47.72 -46.49
CA HIS A 111 -20.09 -46.86 -45.35
C HIS A 111 -20.32 -47.61 -44.03
N THR A 112 -19.74 -47.13 -42.94
CA THR A 112 -20.01 -47.66 -41.60
C THR A 112 -20.81 -46.63 -40.81
N VAL A 113 -21.89 -47.06 -40.16
CA VAL A 113 -22.72 -46.22 -39.28
C VAL A 113 -22.53 -46.66 -37.85
N THR A 114 -22.13 -45.73 -36.97
CA THR A 114 -22.09 -45.97 -35.53
C THR A 114 -23.35 -45.39 -34.90
N VAL A 115 -24.16 -46.23 -34.27
CA VAL A 115 -25.36 -45.82 -33.54
C VAL A 115 -25.06 -45.84 -32.05
N THR A 116 -25.20 -44.68 -31.43
CA THR A 116 -24.89 -44.44 -30.02
C THR A 116 -26.22 -44.22 -29.28
N THR A 117 -26.64 -45.17 -28.45
CA THR A 117 -27.94 -45.11 -27.76
C THR A 117 -27.83 -44.44 -26.39
N ILE A 118 -28.50 -43.31 -26.18
CA ILE A 118 -28.59 -42.61 -24.89
C ILE A 118 -29.81 -43.16 -24.13
N SER A 119 -29.59 -44.10 -23.21
CA SER A 119 -30.62 -45.01 -22.67
C SER A 119 -31.80 -44.33 -21.96
N ASP A 120 -31.65 -43.13 -21.39
CA ASP A 120 -32.67 -42.47 -20.54
C ASP A 120 -32.99 -41.02 -20.93
N LEU A 121 -32.93 -40.65 -22.22
CA LEU A 121 -33.35 -39.31 -22.63
C LEU A 121 -34.88 -39.21 -22.67
N ASP A 122 -35.48 -38.74 -21.57
CA ASP A 122 -36.93 -38.54 -21.46
C ASP A 122 -37.40 -37.33 -22.30
N LEU A 123 -37.58 -37.57 -23.60
CA LEU A 123 -38.04 -36.59 -24.60
C LEU A 123 -39.48 -36.12 -24.38
N THR A 124 -40.21 -36.69 -23.43
CA THR A 124 -41.56 -36.25 -23.08
C THR A 124 -41.57 -34.91 -22.34
N ARG A 125 -40.45 -34.49 -21.75
CA ARG A 125 -40.29 -33.15 -21.16
C ARG A 125 -39.88 -32.16 -22.26
N ALA A 126 -40.87 -31.67 -23.01
CA ALA A 126 -40.78 -30.71 -24.11
C ALA A 126 -40.23 -29.30 -23.76
N HIS A 127 -39.25 -29.17 -22.85
CA HIS A 127 -38.79 -27.90 -22.32
C HIS A 127 -37.27 -27.71 -22.28
N LEU A 128 -36.48 -28.51 -23.03
CA LEU A 128 -35.02 -28.40 -23.04
C LEU A 128 -34.42 -27.73 -24.30
N LEU A 129 -35.20 -27.48 -25.36
CA LEU A 129 -34.76 -26.71 -26.54
C LEU A 129 -35.30 -25.25 -26.56
N GLY A 130 -35.57 -24.69 -25.38
CA GLY A 130 -36.06 -23.32 -25.23
C GLY A 130 -35.23 -22.56 -24.19
N GLY A 131 -33.97 -22.30 -24.49
CA GLY A 131 -33.07 -21.48 -23.69
C GLY A 131 -32.21 -20.62 -24.61
N ASP A 132 -32.65 -19.39 -24.82
CA ASP A 132 -31.93 -18.31 -25.49
C ASP A 132 -30.47 -18.19 -25.03
N THR A 133 -29.53 -18.34 -25.97
CA THR A 133 -28.33 -17.50 -26.03
C THR A 133 -27.96 -17.32 -27.48
N ASN A 134 -28.36 -16.19 -28.06
CA ASN A 134 -27.72 -15.67 -29.25
C ASN A 134 -26.22 -15.52 -28.95
N GLN A 135 -25.41 -16.29 -29.67
CA GLN A 135 -24.32 -15.84 -30.56
C GLN A 135 -24.11 -14.33 -30.61
N ASP A 136 -22.94 -13.76 -30.83
CA ASP A 136 -21.54 -14.15 -31.01
C ASP A 136 -20.86 -12.77 -31.20
N GLU A 137 -19.61 -12.60 -30.78
CA GLU A 137 -18.60 -11.84 -31.54
C GLU A 137 -17.25 -12.19 -30.90
N GLU A 138 -16.69 -13.32 -31.33
CA GLU A 138 -15.25 -13.50 -31.40
C GLU A 138 -14.74 -12.75 -32.65
N ASP A 139 -13.78 -11.83 -32.46
CA ASP A 139 -12.78 -11.59 -33.49
C ASP A 139 -11.50 -12.30 -33.04
N ASN A 140 -11.33 -13.50 -33.60
CA ASN A 140 -10.12 -14.28 -33.61
C ASN A 140 -9.21 -13.72 -34.72
N ASP A 141 -7.97 -13.36 -34.38
CA ASP A 141 -6.90 -13.28 -35.38
C ASP A 141 -5.61 -13.81 -34.72
N ALA A 142 -5.47 -15.13 -34.78
CA ALA A 142 -4.20 -15.85 -34.70
C ALA A 142 -3.90 -16.28 -36.14
N GLU A 143 -2.76 -15.91 -36.72
CA GLU A 143 -1.51 -16.70 -36.70
C GLU A 143 -0.46 -15.87 -37.46
N ASP A 144 0.84 -15.96 -37.10
CA ASP A 144 1.90 -16.42 -38.03
C ASP A 144 3.31 -16.32 -37.40
N HIS A 145 3.90 -17.50 -37.23
CA HIS A 145 5.30 -17.95 -37.29
C HIS A 145 6.52 -17.07 -36.88
N THR A 146 7.24 -17.63 -35.89
CA THR A 146 8.70 -17.92 -35.79
C THR A 146 9.77 -16.97 -36.34
N GLU A 147 10.65 -16.59 -35.41
CA GLU A 147 12.14 -16.50 -35.44
C GLU A 147 12.90 -15.69 -36.53
N ASP A 148 13.70 -14.75 -35.99
CA ASP A 148 15.05 -14.31 -36.38
C ASP A 148 15.37 -13.93 -37.83
N ASN A 149 15.54 -12.61 -38.06
CA ASN A 149 16.68 -12.09 -38.83
C ASN A 149 16.96 -10.60 -38.55
N ASP A 150 18.24 -10.30 -38.31
CA ASP A 150 18.81 -8.96 -38.24
C ASP A 150 18.55 -8.19 -39.54
N THR A 151 17.83 -7.06 -39.49
CA THR A 151 18.04 -5.94 -40.42
C THR A 151 17.52 -4.64 -39.82
N SER A 152 18.41 -3.65 -39.81
CA SER A 152 18.20 -2.29 -39.33
C SER A 152 17.09 -1.54 -40.09
N LEU A 153 15.97 -1.23 -39.43
CA LEU A 153 15.01 -0.22 -39.87
C LEU A 153 14.50 0.64 -38.70
N PRO A 154 14.22 1.94 -38.92
CA PRO A 154 14.03 2.91 -37.85
C PRO A 154 12.67 2.73 -37.17
N LYS A 155 12.69 2.41 -35.88
CA LYS A 155 11.49 2.37 -35.03
C LYS A 155 10.88 3.77 -34.93
N LYS A 156 9.80 4.03 -35.66
CA LYS A 156 8.97 5.24 -35.47
C LYS A 156 8.36 5.18 -34.07
N SER A 157 8.91 5.98 -33.14
CA SER A 157 8.42 6.04 -31.76
C SER A 157 6.99 6.59 -31.72
N LEU A 158 6.10 5.91 -31.00
CA LEU A 158 4.76 6.40 -30.70
C LEU A 158 4.80 7.81 -30.10
N PRO A 159 3.81 8.67 -30.36
CA PRO A 159 3.77 10.01 -29.80
C PRO A 159 3.78 9.94 -28.28
N LYS A 160 4.79 10.55 -27.65
CA LYS A 160 4.99 10.59 -26.18
C LYS A 160 3.90 11.35 -25.41
N LYS A 161 2.83 11.77 -26.08
CA LYS A 161 1.71 12.53 -25.53
C LYS A 161 0.45 11.85 -26.01
N SER A 162 -0.32 11.29 -25.08
CA SER A 162 -1.69 10.89 -25.37
C SER A 162 -2.43 12.09 -25.96
N GLY A 163 -3.13 11.89 -27.07
CA GLY A 163 -3.97 12.92 -27.66
C GLY A 163 -4.94 13.50 -26.63
N ASN A 164 -5.46 14.69 -26.90
CA ASN A 164 -6.39 15.35 -25.98
C ASN A 164 -7.55 14.39 -25.68
N PRO A 165 -7.71 13.93 -24.43
CA PRO A 165 -8.78 13.00 -24.11
C PRO A 165 -10.12 13.70 -24.42
N LEU A 166 -11.08 12.92 -24.92
CA LEU A 166 -12.41 13.40 -25.31
C LEU A 166 -13.25 13.77 -24.08
N LEU A 167 -12.74 14.70 -23.27
CA LEU A 167 -13.35 15.15 -22.04
C LEU A 167 -14.23 16.37 -22.33
N SER A 168 -15.40 16.40 -21.70
CA SER A 168 -16.29 17.55 -21.74
C SER A 168 -15.59 18.81 -21.18
N LYS A 169 -16.02 20.00 -21.62
CA LYS A 169 -15.44 21.29 -21.19
C LYS A 169 -15.40 21.44 -19.67
N LYS A 170 -16.41 20.91 -18.97
CA LYS A 170 -16.51 20.92 -17.50
C LYS A 170 -15.44 20.06 -16.84
N ILE A 171 -15.17 18.87 -17.38
CA ILE A 171 -14.13 17.98 -16.83
C ILE A 171 -12.75 18.61 -17.07
N LYS A 172 -12.50 19.17 -18.27
CA LYS A 172 -11.24 19.87 -18.58
C LYS A 172 -10.96 21.03 -17.62
N SER A 173 -11.97 21.86 -17.31
CA SER A 173 -11.80 23.00 -16.40
C SER A 173 -11.52 22.53 -14.97
N LEU A 174 -12.25 21.54 -14.46
CA LEU A 174 -12.06 20.97 -13.13
C LEU A 174 -10.68 20.31 -12.97
N SER A 175 -10.28 19.46 -13.92
CA SER A 175 -8.95 18.82 -13.91
C SER A 175 -7.82 19.85 -13.96
N SER A 176 -7.97 20.92 -14.74
CA SER A 176 -6.99 22.01 -14.77
C SER A 176 -6.89 22.76 -13.44
N SER A 177 -8.00 22.96 -12.73
CA SER A 177 -8.05 23.63 -11.44
C SER A 177 -7.40 22.79 -10.33
N LEU A 178 -7.70 21.48 -10.30
CA LEU A 178 -7.08 20.52 -9.39
C LEU A 178 -5.56 20.45 -9.60
N ASN A 179 -5.10 20.39 -10.85
CA ASN A 179 -3.68 20.36 -11.18
C ASN A 179 -2.96 21.65 -10.79
N LYS A 180 -3.61 22.82 -10.89
CA LYS A 180 -3.07 24.10 -10.42
C LYS A 180 -2.91 24.12 -8.89
N LEU A 181 -3.92 23.65 -8.15
CA LEU A 181 -3.87 23.56 -6.69
C LEU A 181 -2.73 22.62 -6.23
N ASN A 182 -2.62 21.45 -6.86
CA ASN A 182 -1.53 20.50 -6.58
C ASN A 182 -0.15 21.08 -6.93
N LYS A 183 -0.01 21.80 -8.05
CA LYS A 183 1.27 22.44 -8.39
C LYS A 183 1.66 23.54 -7.41
N GLN A 184 0.69 24.30 -6.89
CA GLN A 184 0.93 25.31 -5.85
C GLN A 184 1.34 24.68 -4.52
N SER A 185 0.70 23.58 -4.10
CA SER A 185 1.07 22.87 -2.87
C SER A 185 2.47 22.25 -2.97
N GLN A 186 2.83 21.69 -4.13
CA GLN A 186 4.17 21.15 -4.39
C GLN A 186 5.25 22.24 -4.47
N LYS A 187 4.97 23.39 -5.10
CA LYS A 187 5.90 24.53 -5.12
C LYS A 187 6.13 25.13 -3.72
N LYS A 188 5.08 25.22 -2.88
CA LYS A 188 5.24 25.65 -1.47
C LYS A 188 6.12 24.68 -0.68
N LYS A 189 5.97 23.36 -0.90
CA LYS A 189 6.84 22.35 -0.26
C LYS A 189 8.30 22.43 -0.73
N ARG A 190 8.54 22.79 -1.99
CA ARG A 190 9.90 22.95 -2.54
C ARG A 190 10.57 24.25 -2.14
N LYS A 191 9.83 25.36 -2.03
CA LYS A 191 10.40 26.68 -1.68
C LYS A 191 10.78 26.81 -0.19
N GLY A 192 10.24 25.97 0.69
CA GLY A 192 10.62 25.92 2.11
C GLY A 192 11.99 25.28 2.42
N LYS A 193 12.80 24.93 1.41
CA LYS A 193 14.11 24.27 1.59
C LYS A 193 15.30 25.05 1.03
N GLN A 194 15.12 26.23 0.46
CA GLN A 194 16.20 26.92 -0.28
C GLN A 194 16.42 28.40 0.09
N GLU A 195 15.89 28.86 1.22
CA GLU A 195 16.10 30.24 1.70
C GLU A 195 16.59 30.19 3.16
N ASP A 196 17.84 29.74 3.38
CA ASP A 196 18.55 29.98 4.65
C ASP A 196 20.07 30.06 4.47
N LYS A 197 20.52 30.71 3.38
CA LYS A 197 21.90 31.16 3.18
C LYS A 197 21.91 32.44 2.36
N GLY A 198 22.15 33.59 2.99
CA GLY A 198 22.42 34.85 2.30
C GLY A 198 21.90 36.10 3.00
N THR A 199 22.79 36.75 3.73
CA THR A 199 22.74 38.14 4.21
C THR A 199 22.28 39.16 3.15
N GLY A 200 21.50 40.17 3.54
CA GLY A 200 21.35 41.40 2.75
C GLY A 200 20.08 42.21 3.00
N ARG A 201 20.25 43.40 3.60
CA ARG A 201 19.25 44.47 3.71
C ARG A 201 18.61 44.77 2.34
N SER A 202 17.28 44.87 2.29
CA SER A 202 16.61 45.85 1.43
C SER A 202 15.27 46.26 2.06
N ASN A 203 15.16 47.56 2.34
CA ASN A 203 13.88 48.21 2.58
C ASN A 203 13.10 48.17 1.27
N LEU A 204 11.92 47.55 1.26
CA LEU A 204 10.90 47.87 0.27
C LEU A 204 9.53 47.87 0.96
N THR A 205 9.04 49.09 1.11
CA THR A 205 7.66 49.45 1.39
C THR A 205 6.73 48.85 0.34
N GLY A 206 5.67 48.16 0.76
CA GLY A 206 4.60 47.74 -0.15
C GLY A 206 3.87 46.45 0.24
N SER A 207 2.69 46.62 0.81
CA SER A 207 1.58 45.63 0.84
C SER A 207 1.74 44.36 1.69
N ASN A 208 1.44 44.54 2.97
CA ASN A 208 0.52 43.75 3.81
C ASN A 208 -0.02 42.39 3.30
N ASN A 209 -0.02 41.45 4.26
CA ASN A 209 -0.90 40.28 4.46
C ASN A 209 -0.52 38.93 3.83
N LYS A 210 0.53 38.32 4.37
CA LYS A 210 0.50 36.88 4.71
C LYS A 210 0.24 36.74 6.19
N ARG A 211 -1.04 36.69 6.56
CA ARG A 211 -1.50 36.54 7.94
C ARG A 211 -0.98 35.21 8.50
N SER A 212 -0.13 35.32 9.52
CA SER A 212 0.10 34.28 10.53
C SER A 212 -1.26 33.92 11.12
N LEU A 213 -1.79 32.77 10.71
CA LEU A 213 -3.04 32.21 11.22
C LEU A 213 -2.82 31.81 12.68
N GLY A 214 -3.08 32.73 13.60
CA GLY A 214 -3.09 32.42 15.04
C GLY A 214 -2.77 33.55 15.99
N ARG A 215 -2.24 34.70 15.54
CA ARG A 215 -1.86 35.79 16.45
C ARG A 215 -2.74 37.03 16.24
N THR A 216 -3.92 37.03 16.87
CA THR A 216 -4.70 38.28 17.01
C THR A 216 -3.93 39.26 17.89
N THR A 217 -3.95 40.55 17.54
CA THR A 217 -3.27 41.58 18.33
C THR A 217 -4.04 41.86 19.62
N LYS A 218 -3.34 42.35 20.66
CA LYS A 218 -3.94 42.65 21.98
C LYS A 218 -5.14 43.61 21.86
N THR A 219 -5.06 44.57 20.95
CA THR A 219 -6.12 45.56 20.67
C THR A 219 -7.33 44.93 19.99
N GLN A 220 -7.12 43.99 19.07
CA GLN A 220 -8.19 43.25 18.39
C GLN A 220 -8.95 42.34 19.37
N ARG A 221 -8.23 41.69 20.30
CA ARG A 221 -8.84 40.88 21.37
C ARG A 221 -9.71 41.74 22.30
N ARG A 222 -9.22 42.90 22.74
CA ARG A 222 -9.98 43.83 23.59
C ARG A 222 -11.27 44.34 22.94
N ARG A 223 -11.28 44.55 21.62
CA ARG A 223 -12.49 44.96 20.90
C ARG A 223 -13.52 43.82 20.83
N GLN A 224 -13.07 42.58 20.66
CA GLN A 224 -13.96 41.42 20.61
C GLN A 224 -14.55 41.06 21.98
N THR A 225 -13.80 41.23 23.07
CA THR A 225 -14.24 40.82 24.42
C THR A 225 -14.68 41.99 25.31
N GLY A 226 -14.68 43.23 24.80
CA GLY A 226 -14.85 44.45 25.59
C GLY A 226 -15.99 45.36 25.16
N GLY A 227 -16.98 44.85 24.42
CA GLY A 227 -18.19 45.58 24.06
C GLY A 227 -19.23 45.52 25.18
N GLY A 228 -19.10 46.37 26.20
CA GLY A 228 -20.05 46.38 27.31
C GLY A 228 -19.90 47.56 28.23
N ARG A 229 -20.02 48.79 27.72
CA ARG A 229 -20.40 49.97 28.52
C ARG A 229 -21.31 50.89 27.71
N ASN A 230 -22.60 50.63 27.88
CA ASN A 230 -23.70 51.58 28.03
C ASN A 230 -23.46 52.99 27.46
N ARG A 231 -24.05 53.27 26.29
CA ARG A 231 -24.48 54.62 25.92
C ARG A 231 -25.99 54.55 25.77
N GLY A 232 -26.68 54.99 26.82
CA GLY A 232 -28.14 55.05 26.84
C GLY A 232 -28.64 55.93 25.70
N ASN A 233 -29.63 55.41 24.98
CA ASN A 233 -30.66 56.22 24.35
C ASN A 233 -31.43 56.92 25.48
N LEU A 234 -31.55 58.24 25.38
CA LEU A 234 -32.65 58.98 25.99
C LEU A 234 -33.18 59.89 24.88
N ASP A 235 -34.47 59.71 24.66
CA ASP A 235 -35.25 60.11 23.52
C ASP A 235 -35.33 61.64 23.33
N ARG A 236 -35.60 62.01 22.08
CA ARG A 236 -36.12 63.33 21.72
C ARG A 236 -37.58 63.38 22.15
N ASP A 237 -37.94 64.40 22.92
CA ASP A 237 -39.21 65.12 22.85
C ASP A 237 -38.87 66.62 22.77
#